data_AF-A0A7W5YLV5-F1
#
_entry.id   AF-A0A7W5YLV5-F1
#
_cell.length_a   1.000
_cell.length_b   1.000
_cell.length_c   1.000
_cell.angle_alpha   90.00
_cell.angle_beta   90.00
_cell.angle_gamma   90.00
#
_symmetry.space_group_name_H-M   'P 1'
#
loop_
_entity.id
_entity.type
_entity.pdbx_description
1 polymer ?
#
loop_
_entity_poly.entity_id
_entity_poly.type
_entity_poly.pdbx_seq_one_letter_code
_entity_poly.pdbx_strand_id
1 'polypeptide(L)'
;MPTYLYLGGLSGVSSMMAVVAGFTGHHRLARTTRVAAALGAAAGAGLLAAELGRPERFLNMLRVFKPTSPMSVGSWILAAQGGLSAVAASSELTGSLPVVGDAAVLATGVTGPLTATYTAVLVADTAVPAWHEAYRELPFLFAGSALASAGALGMLATPRAEAGPARAVAVLGAAMETVSGVVMERRLGQAAEPYRQGRAGRLMRSARALTAGGGLLAAVAGRSRTVTALSGLALTAGALCTRFGILAAGRASAADPKYTVVPQRQRLDGERPA
;
A
#
# COMPACT_ATOMS: atom_id res chain seq x y z
N MET A 1 -1.64 -3.47 -13.17
CA MET A 1 -2.51 -4.18 -12.22
C MET A 1 -2.01 -4.01 -10.77
N PRO A 2 -1.08 -4.78 -10.18
CA PRO A 2 -0.70 -4.53 -8.77
C PRO A 2 0.29 -3.38 -8.55
N THR A 3 1.03 -2.96 -9.58
CA THR A 3 2.09 -1.96 -9.44
C THR A 3 1.55 -0.57 -9.05
N TYR A 4 0.38 -0.15 -9.56
CA TYR A 4 -0.20 1.13 -9.12
C TYR A 4 -0.70 1.06 -7.67
N LEU A 5 -1.14 -0.12 -7.19
CA LEU A 5 -1.51 -0.32 -5.77
C LEU A 5 -0.29 -0.21 -4.86
N TYR A 6 0.87 -0.69 -5.33
CA TYR A 6 2.15 -0.51 -4.65
C TYR A 6 2.54 0.97 -4.62
N LEU A 7 2.53 1.65 -5.78
CA LEU A 7 2.93 3.05 -5.91
C LEU A 7 2.00 4.01 -5.15
N GLY A 8 0.69 3.75 -5.13
CA GLY A 8 -0.26 4.52 -4.33
C GLY A 8 0.02 4.40 -2.83
N GLY A 9 0.29 3.17 -2.35
CA GLY A 9 0.69 2.94 -0.96
C GLY A 9 2.00 3.63 -0.60
N LEU A 10 3.03 3.44 -1.45
CA LEU A 10 4.32 4.12 -1.32
C LEU A 10 4.13 5.64 -1.26
N SER A 11 3.32 6.21 -2.15
CA SER A 11 3.06 7.64 -2.22
C SER A 11 2.39 8.17 -0.96
N GLY A 12 1.35 7.48 -0.50
CA GLY A 12 0.58 7.89 0.66
C GLY A 12 1.41 7.89 1.94
N VAL A 13 2.17 6.82 2.17
CA VAL A 13 3.04 6.77 3.36
C VAL A 13 4.22 7.73 3.24
N SER A 14 4.82 7.89 2.06
CA SER A 14 5.91 8.85 1.86
C SER A 14 5.47 10.30 2.15
N SER A 15 4.20 10.62 1.88
CA SER A 15 3.60 11.92 2.25
C SER A 15 3.51 12.11 3.76
N MET A 16 2.99 11.10 4.46
CA MET A 16 2.92 11.11 5.93
C MET A 16 4.33 11.22 6.53
N MET A 17 5.30 10.46 6.00
CA MET A 17 6.70 10.56 6.41
C MET A 17 7.27 11.96 6.17
N ALA A 18 6.92 12.61 5.05
CA ALA A 18 7.39 13.96 4.76
C ALA A 18 6.93 14.97 5.82
N VAL A 19 5.67 14.88 6.22
CA VAL A 19 5.08 15.73 7.26
C VAL A 19 5.76 15.49 8.61
N VAL A 20 5.84 14.23 9.05
CA VAL A 20 6.43 13.88 10.36
C VAL A 20 7.93 14.20 10.40
N ALA A 21 8.66 13.95 9.31
CA ALA A 21 10.07 14.30 9.20
C ALA A 21 10.28 15.83 9.26
N GLY A 22 9.38 16.61 8.65
CA GLY A 22 9.39 18.07 8.74
C GLY A 22 9.23 18.56 10.18
N PHE A 23 8.21 18.06 10.90
CA PHE A 23 7.97 18.43 12.30
C PHE A 23 9.07 17.98 13.27
N THR A 24 9.79 16.92 12.94
CA THR A 24 10.89 16.39 13.77
C THR A 24 12.27 16.93 13.37
N GLY A 25 12.35 17.92 12.47
CA GLY A 25 13.61 18.55 12.05
C GLY A 25 14.45 17.74 11.07
N HIS A 26 13.94 16.63 10.52
CA HIS A 26 14.64 15.78 9.55
C HIS A 26 14.43 16.29 8.11
N HIS A 27 14.91 17.49 7.81
CA HIS A 27 14.62 18.21 6.55
C HIS A 27 15.00 17.44 5.29
N ARG A 28 16.15 16.74 5.25
CA ARG A 28 16.52 15.94 4.07
C ARG A 28 15.59 14.77 3.85
N LEU A 29 15.22 14.07 4.94
CA LEU A 29 14.26 12.97 4.85
C LEU A 29 12.91 13.50 4.37
N ALA A 30 12.45 14.62 4.93
CA ALA A 30 11.19 15.25 4.55
C ALA A 30 11.13 15.57 3.05
N ARG A 31 12.19 16.17 2.52
CA ARG A 31 12.37 16.46 1.10
C ARG A 31 12.33 15.19 0.26
N THR A 32 13.15 14.20 0.60
CA THR A 32 13.26 12.94 -0.14
C THR A 32 11.91 12.21 -0.19
N THR A 33 11.21 12.10 0.94
CA THR A 33 9.92 11.39 0.98
C THR A 33 8.80 12.20 0.32
N ARG A 34 8.88 13.53 0.29
CA ARG A 34 7.95 14.36 -0.49
C ARG A 34 8.11 14.15 -1.99
N VAL A 35 9.36 14.14 -2.50
CA VAL A 35 9.64 13.82 -3.90
C VAL A 35 9.19 12.40 -4.24
N ALA A 36 9.50 11.44 -3.37
CA ALA A 36 9.01 10.06 -3.52
C ALA A 36 7.49 9.98 -3.57
N ALA A 37 6.78 10.76 -2.75
CA ALA A 37 5.33 10.81 -2.75
C ALA A 37 4.76 11.30 -4.09
N ALA A 38 5.31 12.39 -4.62
CA ALA A 38 4.89 12.96 -5.90
C ALA A 38 5.20 12.01 -7.07
N LEU A 39 6.40 11.43 -7.11
CA LEU A 39 6.78 10.46 -8.14
C LEU A 39 5.92 9.19 -8.07
N GLY A 40 5.64 8.68 -6.87
CA GLY A 40 4.76 7.54 -6.66
C GLY A 40 3.33 7.83 -7.10
N ALA A 41 2.80 9.02 -6.80
CA ALA A 41 1.48 9.44 -7.23
C ALA A 41 1.40 9.57 -8.76
N ALA A 42 2.37 10.24 -9.38
CA ALA A 42 2.41 10.44 -10.82
C ALA A 42 2.57 9.12 -11.59
N ALA A 43 3.51 8.27 -11.18
CA ALA A 43 3.73 6.96 -11.80
C ALA A 43 2.52 6.03 -11.58
N GLY A 44 1.92 6.05 -10.38
CA GLY A 44 0.71 5.30 -10.07
C GLY A 44 -0.48 5.74 -10.95
N ALA A 45 -0.69 7.05 -11.08
CA ALA A 45 -1.73 7.62 -11.94
C ALA A 45 -1.51 7.29 -13.42
N GLY A 46 -0.26 7.38 -13.91
CA GLY A 46 0.08 7.01 -15.29
C GLY A 46 -0.19 5.53 -15.59
N LEU A 47 0.19 4.64 -14.68
CA LEU A 47 -0.12 3.20 -14.81
C LEU A 47 -1.62 2.93 -14.73
N LEU A 48 -2.35 3.63 -13.86
CA LEU A 48 -3.80 3.51 -13.76
C LEU A 48 -4.49 3.98 -15.05
N ALA A 49 -4.06 5.12 -15.60
CA ALA A 49 -4.59 5.65 -16.85
C ALA A 49 -4.34 4.71 -18.05
N ALA A 50 -3.13 4.17 -18.15
CA ALA A 50 -2.77 3.17 -19.17
C ALA A 50 -3.64 1.91 -19.07
N GLU A 51 -3.99 1.50 -17.85
CA GLU A 51 -4.84 0.34 -17.58
C GLU A 51 -6.33 0.62 -17.89
N LEU A 52 -6.82 1.84 -17.62
CA LEU A 52 -8.19 2.24 -17.96
C LEU A 52 -8.43 2.29 -19.47
N GLY A 53 -7.39 2.51 -20.27
CA GLY A 53 -7.44 2.67 -21.74
C GLY A 53 -8.15 3.94 -22.22
N ARG A 54 -8.98 4.57 -21.39
CA ARG A 54 -9.64 5.87 -21.61
C ARG A 54 -9.60 6.70 -20.33
N PRO A 55 -8.59 7.58 -20.15
CA PRO A 55 -8.39 8.33 -18.91
C PRO A 55 -9.56 9.28 -18.58
N GLU A 56 -10.34 9.69 -19.57
CA GLU A 56 -11.52 10.56 -19.39
C GLU A 56 -12.59 9.90 -18.51
N ARG A 57 -12.59 8.56 -18.42
CA ARG A 57 -13.48 7.82 -17.51
C ARG A 57 -13.22 8.18 -16.05
N PHE A 58 -11.98 8.48 -15.67
CA PHE A 58 -11.65 8.90 -14.31
C PHE A 58 -12.34 10.24 -13.97
N LEU A 59 -12.38 11.19 -14.91
CA LEU A 59 -13.06 12.47 -14.71
C LEU A 59 -14.57 12.29 -14.50
N ASN A 60 -15.18 11.30 -15.15
CA ASN A 60 -16.58 10.97 -14.92
C ASN A 60 -16.84 10.44 -13.50
N MET A 61 -15.86 9.78 -12.88
CA MET A 61 -15.97 9.29 -11.50
C MET A 61 -15.92 10.42 -10.46
N LEU A 62 -15.33 11.56 -10.81
CA LEU A 62 -15.27 12.76 -9.96
C LEU A 62 -16.53 13.64 -10.04
N ARG A 63 -17.57 13.24 -10.79
CA ARG A 63 -18.81 14.01 -10.87
C ARG A 63 -19.72 13.83 -9.67
N VAL A 64 -19.63 12.69 -8.99
CA VAL A 64 -20.51 12.32 -7.87
C VAL A 64 -19.66 11.81 -6.72
N PHE A 65 -19.92 12.31 -5.51
CA PHE A 65 -19.38 11.74 -4.29
C PHE A 65 -20.41 10.79 -3.68
N LYS A 66 -20.11 9.48 -3.69
CA LYS A 66 -20.97 8.43 -3.13
C LYS A 66 -20.23 7.72 -1.99
N PRO A 67 -20.48 8.12 -0.72
CA PRO A 67 -19.79 7.55 0.45
C PRO A 67 -19.91 6.03 0.59
N THR A 68 -21.01 5.45 0.09
CA THR A 68 -21.26 4.00 0.15
C THR A 68 -20.52 3.21 -0.93
N SER A 69 -19.72 3.86 -1.78
CA SER A 69 -18.95 3.21 -2.85
C SER A 69 -17.47 3.48 -2.64
N PRO A 70 -16.68 2.45 -2.25
CA PRO A 70 -15.23 2.59 -2.10
C PRO A 70 -14.54 3.08 -3.38
N MET A 71 -15.11 2.76 -4.56
CA MET A 71 -14.60 3.26 -5.83
C MET A 71 -14.77 4.77 -5.98
N SER A 72 -15.94 5.33 -5.63
CA SER A 72 -16.17 6.79 -5.66
C SER A 72 -15.26 7.50 -4.66
N VAL A 73 -15.25 7.04 -3.40
CA VAL A 73 -14.39 7.60 -2.35
C VAL A 73 -12.91 7.50 -2.74
N GLY A 74 -12.49 6.38 -3.32
CA GLY A 74 -11.13 6.16 -3.81
C GLY A 74 -10.71 7.11 -4.92
N SER A 75 -11.58 7.41 -5.89
CA SER A 75 -11.29 8.41 -6.93
C SER A 75 -11.04 9.80 -6.36
N TRP A 76 -11.83 10.21 -5.37
CA TRP A 76 -11.64 11.49 -4.68
C TRP A 76 -10.37 11.52 -3.83
N ILE A 77 -10.05 10.43 -3.12
CA ILE A 77 -8.78 10.30 -2.37
C ILE A 77 -7.59 10.41 -3.33
N LEU A 78 -7.61 9.68 -4.45
CA LEU A 78 -6.53 9.73 -5.45
C LEU A 78 -6.38 11.12 -6.08
N ALA A 79 -7.49 11.77 -6.42
CA ALA A 79 -7.47 13.12 -6.99
C ALA A 79 -6.89 14.13 -5.98
N ALA A 80 -7.34 14.08 -4.73
CA ALA A 80 -6.82 14.94 -3.66
C ALA A 80 -5.33 14.67 -3.42
N GLN A 81 -4.94 13.41 -3.21
CA GLN A 81 -3.55 13.03 -2.98
C GLN A 81 -2.63 13.42 -4.15
N GLY A 82 -3.05 13.13 -5.38
CA GLY A 82 -2.28 13.44 -6.58
C GLY A 82 -2.13 14.95 -6.78
N GLY A 83 -3.23 15.70 -6.66
CA GLY A 83 -3.23 17.16 -6.79
C GLY A 83 -2.38 17.84 -5.72
N LEU A 84 -2.56 17.47 -4.45
CA LEU A 84 -1.79 18.02 -3.34
C LEU A 84 -0.30 17.67 -3.45
N SER A 85 0.04 16.44 -3.86
CA SER A 85 1.44 16.03 -4.07
C SER A 85 2.09 16.80 -5.23
N ALA A 86 1.33 17.07 -6.30
CA ALA A 86 1.80 17.88 -7.41
C ALA A 86 2.04 19.33 -6.98
N VAL A 87 1.11 19.95 -6.26
CA VAL A 87 1.28 21.32 -5.72
C VAL A 87 2.50 21.41 -4.82
N ALA A 88 2.65 20.47 -3.88
CA ALA A 88 3.78 20.40 -2.98
C ALA A 88 5.12 20.28 -3.72
N ALA A 89 5.21 19.39 -4.71
CA ALA A 89 6.42 19.19 -5.51
C ALA A 89 6.73 20.40 -6.40
N SER A 90 5.71 20.98 -7.05
CA SER A 90 5.88 22.16 -7.90
C SER A 90 6.34 23.37 -7.11
N SER A 91 5.78 23.61 -5.92
CA SER A 91 6.22 24.71 -5.05
C SER A 91 7.69 24.54 -4.63
N GLU A 92 8.11 23.31 -4.30
CA GLU A 92 9.50 23.04 -3.95
C GLU A 92 10.47 23.22 -5.12
N LEU A 93 10.09 22.79 -6.33
CA LEU A 93 10.95 22.90 -7.52
C LEU A 93 11.07 24.35 -8.01
N THR A 94 10.01 25.14 -7.89
CA THR A 94 9.97 26.52 -8.41
C THR A 94 10.35 27.57 -7.37
N GLY A 95 10.25 27.24 -6.07
CA GLY A 95 10.35 28.20 -4.98
C GLY A 95 9.13 29.14 -4.86
N SER A 96 8.11 28.96 -5.70
CA SER A 96 6.93 29.82 -5.76
C SER A 96 5.88 29.39 -4.72
N LEU A 97 5.23 30.38 -4.12
CA LEU A 97 4.13 30.20 -3.16
C LEU A 97 4.43 29.18 -2.05
N PRO A 98 5.53 29.34 -1.27
CA PRO A 98 5.98 28.35 -0.29
C PRO A 98 4.91 28.01 0.76
N VAL A 99 4.11 29.00 1.16
CA VAL A 99 2.99 28.80 2.09
C VAL A 99 1.95 27.81 1.54
N VAL A 100 1.67 27.88 0.24
CA VAL A 100 0.74 26.95 -0.42
C VAL A 100 1.35 25.56 -0.53
N GLY A 101 2.65 25.47 -0.84
CA GLY A 101 3.40 24.22 -0.86
C GLY A 101 3.37 23.53 0.50
N ASP A 102 3.64 24.25 1.58
CA ASP A 102 3.63 23.72 2.94
C ASP A 102 2.24 23.27 3.38
N ALA A 103 1.20 24.07 3.09
CA ALA A 103 -0.18 23.67 3.34
C ALA A 103 -0.56 22.39 2.57
N ALA A 104 -0.12 22.27 1.31
CA ALA A 104 -0.34 21.08 0.51
C ALA A 104 0.36 19.84 1.10
N VAL A 105 1.58 20.00 1.62
CA VAL A 105 2.31 18.92 2.31
C VAL A 105 1.58 18.48 3.57
N LEU A 106 1.09 19.41 4.38
CA LEU A 106 0.31 19.06 5.58
C LEU A 106 -0.98 18.32 5.20
N ALA A 107 -1.66 18.76 4.14
CA ALA A 107 -2.85 18.08 3.63
C ALA A 107 -2.54 16.66 3.11
N THR A 108 -1.39 16.42 2.46
CA THR A 108 -0.98 15.06 2.08
C THR A 108 -0.67 14.16 3.28
N GLY A 109 -0.39 14.73 4.45
CA GLY A 109 -0.33 13.98 5.71
C GLY A 109 -1.66 13.32 6.10
N VAL A 110 -2.79 13.90 5.67
CA VAL A 110 -4.14 13.37 5.91
C VAL A 110 -4.57 12.42 4.79
N THR A 111 -4.39 12.82 3.53
CA THR A 111 -4.77 11.98 2.38
C THR A 111 -3.83 10.80 2.16
N GLY A 112 -2.61 10.86 2.71
CA GLY A 112 -1.60 9.82 2.56
C GLY A 112 -2.00 8.48 3.20
N PRO A 113 -2.35 8.43 4.51
CA PRO A 113 -2.87 7.23 5.15
C PRO A 113 -4.12 6.67 4.46
N LEU A 114 -5.04 7.54 4.01
CA LEU A 114 -6.21 7.15 3.24
C LEU A 114 -5.81 6.47 1.93
N THR A 115 -4.87 7.05 1.18
CA THR A 115 -4.34 6.48 -0.07
C THR A 115 -3.69 5.12 0.15
N ALA A 116 -2.99 4.96 1.28
CA ALA A 116 -2.29 3.72 1.60
C ALA A 116 -3.21 2.55 1.93
N THR A 117 -4.41 2.80 2.47
CA THR A 117 -5.33 1.77 2.93
C THR A 117 -6.58 1.59 2.05
N TYR A 118 -7.09 2.63 1.40
CA TYR A 118 -8.35 2.54 0.67
C TYR A 118 -8.32 1.49 -0.45
N THR A 119 -7.16 1.28 -1.07
CA THR A 119 -6.99 0.25 -2.11
C THR A 119 -7.27 -1.15 -1.59
N ALA A 120 -6.96 -1.42 -0.32
CA ALA A 120 -7.32 -2.69 0.32
C ALA A 120 -8.83 -2.81 0.52
N VAL A 121 -9.48 -1.72 0.92
CA VAL A 121 -10.95 -1.66 1.06
C VAL A 121 -11.61 -1.90 -0.29
N LEU A 122 -11.10 -1.28 -1.36
CA LEU A 122 -11.58 -1.49 -2.72
C LEU A 122 -11.48 -2.95 -3.18
N VAL A 123 -10.39 -3.63 -2.80
CA VAL A 123 -10.17 -5.05 -3.13
C VAL A 123 -11.10 -5.95 -2.30
N ALA A 124 -11.29 -5.63 -1.03
CA ALA A 124 -12.12 -6.40 -0.10
C ALA A 124 -13.63 -6.23 -0.34
N ASP A 125 -14.06 -5.06 -0.82
CA ASP A 125 -15.47 -4.75 -1.14
C ASP A 125 -15.87 -5.32 -2.51
N THR A 126 -15.68 -6.63 -2.67
CA THR A 126 -16.03 -7.37 -3.89
C THR A 126 -16.69 -8.70 -3.53
N ALA A 127 -17.31 -9.34 -4.52
CA ALA A 127 -17.83 -10.70 -4.36
C ALA A 127 -16.75 -11.80 -4.46
N VAL A 128 -15.46 -11.42 -4.58
CA VAL A 128 -14.36 -12.40 -4.72
C VAL A 128 -14.06 -13.00 -3.34
N PRO A 129 -14.28 -14.32 -3.12
CA PRO A 129 -14.29 -14.90 -1.78
C PRO A 129 -13.01 -14.65 -0.97
N ALA A 130 -11.83 -14.88 -1.58
CA ALA A 130 -10.57 -14.70 -0.88
C ALA A 130 -10.35 -13.25 -0.41
N TRP A 131 -10.78 -12.26 -1.19
CA TRP A 131 -10.63 -10.85 -0.81
C TRP A 131 -11.67 -10.42 0.19
N HIS A 132 -12.94 -10.80 -0.03
CA HIS A 132 -14.04 -10.41 0.83
C HIS A 132 -13.87 -10.95 2.25
N GLU A 133 -13.52 -12.24 2.39
CA GLU A 133 -13.32 -12.85 3.70
C GLU A 133 -12.12 -12.25 4.46
N ALA A 134 -11.18 -11.61 3.74
CA ALA A 134 -9.98 -10.98 4.30
C ALA A 134 -10.16 -9.48 4.61
N TYR A 135 -11.39 -8.94 4.55
CA TYR A 135 -11.65 -7.50 4.64
C TYR A 135 -11.11 -6.84 5.93
N ARG A 136 -11.00 -7.59 7.03
CA ARG A 136 -10.53 -7.07 8.32
C ARG A 136 -9.02 -6.88 8.33
N GLU A 137 -8.26 -7.76 7.69
CA GLU A 137 -6.80 -7.79 7.76
C GLU A 137 -6.14 -7.11 6.55
N LEU A 138 -6.80 -7.10 5.38
CA LEU A 138 -6.25 -6.52 4.16
C LEU A 138 -5.80 -5.06 4.32
N PRO A 139 -6.56 -4.15 4.96
CA PRO A 139 -6.11 -2.77 5.19
C PRO A 139 -4.80 -2.68 5.98
N PHE A 140 -4.64 -3.51 7.02
CA PHE A 140 -3.44 -3.53 7.83
C PHE A 140 -2.24 -4.13 7.09
N LEU A 141 -2.49 -5.19 6.31
CA LEU A 141 -1.48 -5.79 5.45
C LEU A 141 -0.99 -4.78 4.39
N PHE A 142 -1.91 -4.03 3.78
CA PHE A 142 -1.58 -3.00 2.80
C PHE A 142 -0.84 -1.81 3.40
N ALA A 143 -1.26 -1.36 4.59
CA ALA A 143 -0.58 -0.30 5.35
C ALA A 143 0.84 -0.71 5.73
N GLY A 144 1.02 -1.91 6.29
CA GLY A 144 2.33 -2.42 6.67
C GLY A 144 3.28 -2.51 5.47
N SER A 145 2.78 -3.04 4.36
CA SER A 145 3.54 -3.14 3.11
C SER A 145 3.92 -1.77 2.53
N ALA A 146 3.02 -0.79 2.63
CA ALA A 146 3.29 0.59 2.23
C ALA A 146 4.33 1.27 3.14
N LEU A 147 4.25 1.05 4.46
CA LEU A 147 5.24 1.49 5.46
C LEU A 147 6.62 0.90 5.19
N ALA A 148 6.69 -0.40 4.94
CA ALA A 148 7.93 -1.09 4.60
C ALA A 148 8.57 -0.49 3.34
N SER A 149 7.77 -0.26 2.30
CA SER A 149 8.23 0.27 1.01
C SER A 149 8.66 1.74 1.08
N ALA A 150 7.90 2.59 1.76
CA ALA A 150 8.21 4.01 1.91
C ALA A 150 9.43 4.21 2.83
N GLY A 151 9.52 3.44 3.92
CA GLY A 151 10.70 3.40 4.78
C GLY A 151 11.94 2.92 4.02
N ALA A 152 11.80 1.90 3.19
CA ALA A 152 12.87 1.39 2.32
C ALA A 152 13.39 2.46 1.35
N LEU A 153 12.48 3.15 0.66
CA LEU A 153 12.85 4.23 -0.26
C LEU A 153 13.50 5.40 0.50
N GLY A 154 12.93 5.79 1.63
CA GLY A 154 13.45 6.85 2.49
C GLY A 154 14.87 6.56 2.97
N MET A 155 15.18 5.33 3.38
CA MET A 155 16.52 4.98 3.85
C MET A 155 17.54 4.83 2.70
N LEU A 156 17.09 4.51 1.48
CA LEU A 156 17.95 4.43 0.30
C LEU A 156 18.31 5.82 -0.26
N ALA A 157 17.34 6.73 -0.25
CA ALA A 157 17.46 8.05 -0.87
C ALA A 157 17.84 9.17 0.11
N THR A 158 18.00 8.86 1.41
CA THR A 158 18.47 9.80 2.44
C THR A 158 19.88 9.42 2.91
N PRO A 159 20.77 10.39 3.20
CA PRO A 159 22.07 10.08 3.80
C PRO A 159 21.94 9.17 5.03
N ARG A 160 22.82 8.18 5.16
CA ARG A 160 22.70 7.12 6.19
C ARG A 160 22.58 7.66 7.61
N ALA A 161 23.23 8.78 7.91
CA ALA A 161 23.20 9.44 9.22
C ALA A 161 21.80 9.98 9.58
N GLU A 162 21.05 10.43 8.58
CA GLU A 162 19.72 11.05 8.76
C GLU A 162 18.57 10.08 8.47
N ALA A 163 18.86 8.90 7.91
CA ALA A 163 17.88 7.86 7.56
C ALA A 163 17.31 7.07 8.76
N GLY A 164 17.59 7.47 10.00
CA GLY A 164 17.14 6.79 11.22
C GLY A 164 15.63 6.56 11.27
N PRO A 165 14.79 7.61 11.14
CA PRO A 165 13.35 7.48 11.15
C PRO A 165 12.82 6.60 10.00
N ALA A 166 13.42 6.69 8.81
CA ALA A 166 13.02 5.86 7.67
C ALA A 166 13.25 4.36 7.92
N ARG A 167 14.36 3.99 8.58
CA ARG A 167 14.62 2.61 9.01
C ARG A 167 13.60 2.14 10.03
N ALA A 168 13.23 2.97 10.99
CA ALA A 168 12.20 2.63 11.99
C ALA A 168 10.83 2.38 11.33
N VAL A 169 10.44 3.23 10.38
CA VAL A 169 9.21 3.05 9.59
C VAL A 169 9.26 1.76 8.75
N ALA A 170 10.42 1.45 8.15
CA ALA A 170 10.61 0.21 7.39
C ALA A 170 10.43 -1.04 8.27
N VAL A 171 11.03 -1.05 9.47
CA VAL A 171 10.90 -2.14 10.45
C VAL A 171 9.46 -2.28 10.93
N LEU A 172 8.81 -1.16 11.29
CA LEU A 172 7.41 -1.14 11.73
C LEU A 172 6.49 -1.69 10.64
N GLY A 173 6.68 -1.24 9.41
CA GLY A 173 5.92 -1.73 8.26
C GLY A 173 6.10 -3.23 8.02
N ALA A 174 7.35 -3.71 8.07
CA ALA A 174 7.65 -5.12 7.91
C ALA A 174 7.02 -5.99 9.01
N ALA A 175 7.05 -5.52 10.26
CA ALA A 175 6.38 -6.19 11.37
C ALA A 175 4.86 -6.22 11.18
N MET A 176 4.26 -5.08 10.83
CA MET A 176 2.82 -4.95 10.59
C MET A 176 2.35 -5.83 9.44
N GLU A 177 3.05 -5.84 8.31
CA GLU A 177 2.73 -6.70 7.17
C GLU A 177 2.85 -8.19 7.54
N THR A 178 3.93 -8.57 8.23
CA THR A 178 4.15 -9.97 8.63
C THR A 178 3.07 -10.46 9.61
N VAL A 179 2.76 -9.67 10.64
CA VAL A 179 1.73 -10.00 11.63
C VAL A 179 0.35 -10.05 10.98
N SER A 180 -0.01 -9.04 10.19
CA SER A 180 -1.31 -8.99 9.50
C SER A 180 -1.47 -10.18 8.55
N GLY A 181 -0.41 -10.56 7.82
CA GLY A 181 -0.44 -11.72 6.93
C GLY A 181 -0.60 -13.05 7.67
N VAL A 182 0.05 -13.22 8.82
CA VAL A 182 -0.15 -14.40 9.68
C VAL A 182 -1.57 -14.46 10.25
N VAL A 183 -2.07 -13.32 10.76
CA VAL A 183 -3.43 -13.24 11.32
C VAL A 183 -4.48 -13.52 10.24
N MET A 184 -4.31 -12.93 9.05
CA MET A 184 -5.16 -13.16 7.88
C MET A 184 -5.23 -14.65 7.52
N GLU A 185 -4.08 -15.30 7.31
CA GLU A 185 -4.02 -16.72 6.95
C GLU A 185 -4.63 -17.65 8.02
N ARG A 186 -4.57 -17.26 9.30
CA ARG A 186 -5.16 -18.05 10.41
C ARG A 186 -6.67 -17.88 10.50
N ARG A 187 -7.18 -16.65 10.33
CA ARG A 187 -8.61 -16.34 10.43
C ARG A 187 -9.41 -16.82 9.24
N LEU A 188 -8.83 -16.81 8.05
CA LEU A 188 -9.51 -17.18 6.81
C LEU A 188 -9.93 -18.65 6.71
N GLY A 189 -9.41 -19.55 7.56
CA GLY A 189 -9.80 -20.97 7.53
C GLY A 189 -9.64 -21.60 6.13
N GLN A 190 -10.74 -22.12 5.56
CA GLN A 190 -10.76 -22.67 4.20
C GLN A 190 -10.51 -21.61 3.11
N ALA A 191 -10.92 -20.36 3.31
CA ALA A 191 -10.65 -19.26 2.39
C ALA A 191 -9.16 -18.85 2.36
N ALA A 192 -8.32 -19.41 3.25
CA ALA A 192 -6.87 -19.24 3.22
C ALA A 192 -6.19 -20.11 2.16
N GLU A 193 -6.85 -21.16 1.67
CA GLU A 193 -6.27 -22.13 0.72
C GLU A 193 -5.72 -21.48 -0.57
N PRO A 194 -6.44 -20.53 -1.22
CA PRO A 194 -5.91 -19.79 -2.38
C PRO A 194 -4.62 -19.02 -2.07
N TYR A 195 -4.44 -18.56 -0.83
CA TYR A 195 -3.23 -17.84 -0.40
C TYR A 195 -2.04 -18.76 -0.15
N ARG A 196 -2.25 -20.07 0.01
CA ARG A 196 -1.19 -21.05 0.33
C ARG A 196 -0.75 -21.87 -0.89
N GLN A 197 -1.62 -22.03 -1.88
CA GLN A 197 -1.39 -22.92 -3.02
C GLN A 197 -1.02 -22.19 -4.32
N GLY A 198 -0.45 -22.97 -5.26
CA GLY A 198 -0.16 -22.52 -6.61
C GLY A 198 0.75 -21.28 -6.70
N ARG A 199 0.46 -20.41 -7.68
CA ARG A 199 1.21 -19.18 -7.91
C ARG A 199 1.06 -18.18 -6.76
N ALA A 200 -0.15 -18.02 -6.23
CA ALA A 200 -0.44 -17.11 -5.13
C ALA A 200 0.34 -17.50 -3.86
N GLY A 201 0.34 -18.78 -3.50
CA GLY A 201 1.14 -19.31 -2.38
C GLY A 201 2.63 -19.09 -2.50
N ARG A 202 3.21 -19.27 -3.70
CA ARG A 202 4.63 -18.97 -3.92
C ARG A 202 4.93 -17.49 -3.71
N LEU A 203 4.10 -16.61 -4.26
CA LEU A 203 4.25 -15.16 -4.08
C LEU A 203 4.11 -14.76 -2.61
N MET A 204 3.15 -15.32 -1.88
CA MET A 204 2.92 -14.97 -0.47
C MET A 204 4.03 -15.48 0.45
N ARG A 205 4.59 -16.66 0.19
CA ARG A 205 5.78 -17.14 0.89
C ARG A 205 7.00 -16.27 0.60
N SER A 206 7.25 -15.93 -0.66
CA SER A 206 8.33 -15.01 -1.04
C SER A 206 8.14 -13.65 -0.38
N ALA A 207 6.93 -13.10 -0.38
CA ALA A 207 6.62 -11.85 0.28
C ALA A 207 6.95 -11.90 1.78
N ARG A 208 6.47 -12.92 2.51
CA ARG A 208 6.77 -13.08 3.94
C ARG A 208 8.27 -13.17 4.20
N ALA A 209 9.00 -13.95 3.42
CA ALA A 209 10.45 -14.10 3.58
C ALA A 209 11.22 -12.79 3.29
N LEU A 210 10.87 -12.11 2.19
CA LEU A 210 11.49 -10.87 1.76
C LEU A 210 11.17 -9.71 2.71
N THR A 211 9.92 -9.58 3.17
CA THR A 211 9.50 -8.55 4.11
C THR A 211 10.13 -8.78 5.48
N ALA A 212 10.09 -10.00 6.02
CA ALA A 212 10.70 -10.30 7.32
C ALA A 212 12.23 -10.13 7.27
N GLY A 213 12.90 -10.71 6.27
CA GLY A 213 14.34 -10.58 6.08
C GLY A 213 14.77 -9.13 5.82
N GLY A 214 14.05 -8.42 4.95
CA GLY A 214 14.28 -7.01 4.65
C GLY A 214 14.09 -6.11 5.87
N GLY A 215 13.09 -6.40 6.72
CA GLY A 215 12.84 -5.71 7.99
C GLY A 215 13.95 -5.94 9.01
N LEU A 216 14.42 -7.18 9.16
CA LEU A 216 15.58 -7.50 10.01
C LEU A 216 16.84 -6.77 9.52
N LEU A 217 17.08 -6.75 8.21
CA LEU A 217 18.19 -6.00 7.62
C LEU A 217 18.02 -4.48 7.82
N ALA A 218 16.79 -3.96 7.80
CA ALA A 218 16.50 -2.53 8.03
C ALA A 218 16.94 -2.09 9.44
N ALA A 219 16.78 -2.95 10.45
CA ALA A 219 17.20 -2.68 11.82
C ALA A 219 18.72 -2.45 11.95
N VAL A 220 19.52 -3.07 11.07
CA VAL A 220 20.99 -2.94 11.04
C VAL A 220 21.52 -2.17 9.82
N ALA A 221 20.62 -1.64 8.98
CA ALA A 221 20.96 -1.02 7.70
C ALA A 221 21.89 0.19 7.83
N GLY A 222 21.88 0.88 8.98
CA GLY A 222 22.78 2.01 9.25
C GLY A 222 24.27 1.67 9.18
N ARG A 223 24.64 0.39 9.31
CA ARG A 223 26.05 -0.07 9.36
C ARG A 223 26.74 -0.12 7.99
N SER A 224 26.00 -0.31 6.89
CA SER A 224 26.60 -0.48 5.55
C SER A 224 25.64 -0.13 4.41
N ARG A 225 26.16 0.44 3.31
CA ARG A 225 25.37 0.74 2.07
C ARG A 225 24.79 -0.55 1.52
N THR A 226 25.56 -1.63 1.56
CA THR A 226 25.13 -2.92 1.03
C THR A 226 23.94 -3.46 1.82
N VAL A 227 23.97 -3.36 3.14
CA VAL A 227 22.84 -3.80 3.99
C VAL A 227 21.61 -2.91 3.75
N THR A 228 21.80 -1.58 3.61
CA THR A 228 20.70 -0.68 3.24
C THR A 228 20.09 -1.05 1.88
N ALA A 229 20.94 -1.30 0.87
CA ALA A 229 20.52 -1.69 -0.47
C ALA A 229 19.75 -3.02 -0.48
N LEU A 230 20.31 -4.05 0.14
CA LEU A 230 19.67 -5.37 0.24
C LEU A 230 18.33 -5.30 0.99
N SER A 231 18.28 -4.57 2.10
CA SER A 231 17.04 -4.35 2.85
C SER A 231 15.99 -3.65 1.97
N GLY A 232 16.36 -2.55 1.30
CA GLY A 232 15.41 -1.79 0.49
C GLY A 232 14.89 -2.57 -0.73
N LEU A 233 15.76 -3.33 -1.40
CA LEU A 233 15.37 -4.23 -2.48
C LEU A 233 14.45 -5.35 -1.99
N ALA A 234 14.79 -5.98 -0.86
CA ALA A 234 13.97 -7.05 -0.28
C ALA A 234 12.58 -6.55 0.12
N LEU A 235 12.48 -5.40 0.81
CA LEU A 235 11.19 -4.82 1.21
C LEU A 235 10.34 -4.42 0.01
N THR A 236 10.95 -3.82 -1.02
CA THR A 236 10.25 -3.46 -2.26
C THR A 236 9.73 -4.69 -3.00
N ALA A 237 10.58 -5.72 -3.16
CA ALA A 237 10.20 -6.97 -3.81
C ALA A 237 9.14 -7.72 -2.99
N GLY A 238 9.23 -7.70 -1.66
CA GLY A 238 8.25 -8.27 -0.74
C GLY A 238 6.88 -7.63 -0.91
N ALA A 239 6.82 -6.30 -0.90
CA ALA A 239 5.58 -5.55 -1.10
C ALA A 239 4.93 -5.79 -2.46
N LEU A 240 5.72 -5.86 -3.53
CA LEU A 240 5.22 -6.26 -4.85
C LEU A 240 4.67 -7.69 -4.82
N CYS A 241 5.43 -8.64 -4.27
CA CYS A 241 4.97 -10.03 -4.11
C CYS A 241 3.65 -10.11 -3.33
N THR A 242 3.46 -9.28 -2.31
CA THR A 242 2.19 -9.17 -1.58
C THR A 242 1.04 -8.72 -2.49
N ARG A 243 1.21 -7.63 -3.23
CA ARG A 243 0.18 -7.13 -4.15
C ARG A 243 -0.16 -8.15 -5.25
N PHE A 244 0.85 -8.78 -5.85
CA PHE A 244 0.65 -9.82 -6.86
C PHE A 244 0.02 -11.10 -6.27
N GLY A 245 0.44 -11.50 -5.07
CA GLY A 245 -0.04 -12.69 -4.37
C GLY A 245 -1.52 -12.58 -4.02
N ILE A 246 -1.94 -11.43 -3.47
CA ILE A 246 -3.35 -11.17 -3.13
C ILE A 246 -4.21 -11.19 -4.39
N LEU A 247 -3.79 -10.52 -5.47
CA LEU A 247 -4.56 -10.53 -6.72
C LEU A 247 -4.64 -11.94 -7.34
N ALA A 248 -3.57 -12.73 -7.26
CA ALA A 248 -3.55 -14.10 -7.74
C ALA A 248 -4.47 -15.01 -6.91
N ALA A 249 -4.47 -14.86 -5.58
CA ALA A 249 -5.35 -15.60 -4.67
C ALA A 249 -6.83 -15.33 -4.96
N GLY A 250 -7.19 -14.06 -5.18
CA GLY A 250 -8.54 -13.68 -5.57
C GLY A 250 -9.00 -14.34 -6.86
N ARG A 251 -8.20 -14.26 -7.92
CA ARG A 251 -8.51 -14.92 -9.20
C ARG A 251 -8.66 -16.42 -9.05
N ALA A 252 -7.80 -17.07 -8.26
CA ALA A 252 -7.91 -18.50 -7.98
C ALA A 252 -9.21 -18.84 -7.22
N SER A 253 -9.60 -18.02 -6.24
CA SER A 253 -10.84 -18.23 -5.48
C SER A 253 -12.10 -17.99 -6.31
N ALA A 254 -12.07 -17.02 -7.23
CA ALA A 254 -13.20 -16.72 -8.10
C ALA A 254 -13.42 -17.79 -9.19
N ALA A 255 -12.36 -18.51 -9.58
CA ALA A 255 -12.42 -19.55 -10.60
C ALA A 255 -12.92 -20.90 -10.08
N ASP A 256 -12.91 -21.11 -8.76
CA ASP A 256 -13.29 -22.38 -8.14
C ASP A 256 -14.60 -22.23 -7.33
N PRO A 257 -15.72 -22.83 -7.80
CA PRO A 257 -17.02 -22.74 -7.14
C PRO A 257 -17.02 -23.21 -5.68
N LYS A 258 -16.04 -24.00 -5.23
CA LYS A 258 -15.99 -24.45 -3.84
C LYS A 258 -15.96 -23.26 -2.86
N TYR A 259 -15.30 -22.16 -3.24
CA TYR A 259 -15.15 -20.99 -2.36
C TYR A 259 -16.38 -20.08 -2.33
N THR A 260 -17.36 -20.28 -3.21
CA THR A 260 -18.65 -19.58 -3.18
C THR A 260 -19.77 -20.47 -2.65
N VAL A 261 -19.85 -21.71 -3.12
CA VAL A 261 -20.97 -22.63 -2.85
C VAL A 261 -20.90 -23.24 -1.45
N VAL A 262 -19.73 -23.67 -1.00
CA VAL A 262 -19.60 -24.35 0.31
C VAL A 262 -19.96 -23.41 1.47
N PRO A 263 -19.46 -22.16 1.55
CA PRO A 263 -19.87 -21.22 2.59
C PRO A 263 -21.38 -20.89 2.54
N GLN A 264 -21.96 -20.78 1.34
CA GLN A 264 -23.39 -20.55 1.18
C GLN A 264 -24.23 -21.71 1.73
N ARG A 265 -23.84 -22.96 1.42
CA ARG A 265 -24.51 -24.16 1.95
C ARG A 265 -24.40 -24.25 3.48
N GLN A 266 -23.22 -23.99 4.04
CA GLN A 266 -23.01 -23.99 5.49
C GLN A 266 -23.89 -22.96 6.22
N ARG A 267 -24.12 -21.77 5.63
CA ARG A 267 -25.05 -20.77 6.19
C ARG A 267 -26.49 -21.26 6.16
N LEU A 268 -26.92 -21.82 5.03
CA LEU A 268 -28.28 -22.38 4.88
C LEU A 268 -28.54 -23.55 5.84
N ASP A 269 -27.56 -24.44 6.03
CA ASP A 269 -27.69 -25.57 6.94
C ASP A 269 -27.64 -25.14 8.42
N GLY A 270 -26.93 -24.05 8.74
CA GLY A 270 -26.90 -23.47 10.10
C GLY A 270 -28.14 -22.64 10.46
N GLU A 271 -28.88 -22.15 9.47
CA GLU A 271 -30.14 -21.39 9.65
C GLU A 271 -31.39 -22.28 9.70
N ARG A 272 -31.26 -23.58 9.41
CA ARG A 272 -32.36 -24.54 9.57
C ARG A 272 -32.57 -24.84 11.06
N PRO A 273 -33.73 -24.53 11.66
CA PRO A 273 -34.03 -25.01 13.01
C PRO A 273 -34.09 -26.54 13.00
N ALA A 274 -33.55 -27.14 14.06
CA ALA A 274 -33.52 -28.59 14.28
C ALA A 274 -34.93 -29.20 14.35
#